data_AF-A0A1M5ZLY3-F1
#
_entry.id   AF-A0A1M5ZLY3-F1
#
_cell.length_a   1.000
_cell.length_b   1.000
_cell.length_c   1.000
_cell.angle_alpha   90.00
_cell.angle_beta   90.00
_cell.angle_gamma   90.00
#
_symmetry.space_group_name_H-M   'P 1'
#
loop_
_entity.id
_entity.type
_entity.pdbx_description
1 polymer ?
#
loop_
_entity_poly.entity_id
_entity_poly.type
_entity_poly.pdbx_seq_one_letter_code
_entity_poly.pdbx_strand_id
1 'polypeptide(L)' 'MRNDMFQNKELTTSQIDMIRQTKATLSIENLKIGKVGIEAMGSMLKGDISIQDYQKMIKENYKATILKIYLKIDLN' A
#
# COMPACT_ATOMS: atom_id res chain seq x y z
N MET A 1 -19.78 13.19 -22.23
CA MET A 1 -19.96 13.32 -20.76
C MET A 1 -19.10 12.24 -20.11
N ARG A 2 -18.00 12.62 -19.43
CA ARG A 2 -17.17 11.66 -18.68
C ARG A 2 -17.95 11.26 -17.44
N ASN A 3 -18.26 9.97 -17.36
CA ASN A 3 -19.08 9.42 -16.30
C ASN A 3 -18.17 9.24 -15.07
N ASP A 4 -18.05 10.30 -14.26
CA ASP A 4 -17.29 10.33 -13.01
C ASP A 4 -18.04 9.52 -11.92
N MET A 5 -18.36 8.26 -12.25
CA MET A 5 -18.78 7.28 -11.28
C MET A 5 -17.53 6.77 -10.56
N PHE A 6 -16.98 7.60 -9.67
CA PHE A 6 -16.20 7.12 -8.53
C PHE A 6 -17.15 6.33 -7.62
N GLN A 7 -17.56 5.15 -8.09
CA GLN A 7 -18.17 4.15 -7.23
C GLN A 7 -17.14 3.87 -6.16
N ASN A 8 -17.52 4.03 -4.89
CA ASN A 8 -16.81 3.47 -3.76
C ASN A 8 -16.70 1.95 -4.01
N LYS A 9 -15.68 1.53 -4.75
CA LYS A 9 -15.37 0.12 -4.96
C LYS A 9 -14.78 -0.34 -3.65
N GLU A 10 -15.62 -0.87 -2.78
CA GLU A 10 -15.14 -1.71 -1.70
C GLU A 10 -14.28 -2.82 -2.30
N LEU A 11 -13.27 -3.26 -1.55
CA LEU A 11 -12.46 -4.39 -1.99
C LEU A 11 -13.37 -5.61 -2.09
N THR A 12 -13.27 -6.37 -3.18
CA THR A 12 -13.94 -7.66 -3.26
C THR A 12 -13.32 -8.62 -2.25
N THR A 13 -14.06 -9.68 -1.87
CA THR A 13 -13.53 -10.73 -0.98
C THR A 13 -12.20 -11.28 -1.48
N SER A 14 -12.08 -11.52 -2.79
CA SER A 14 -10.82 -11.99 -3.40
C SER A 14 -9.68 -10.99 -3.25
N GLN A 15 -9.95 -9.68 -3.34
CA GLN A 15 -8.95 -8.65 -3.13
C GLN A 15 -8.52 -8.55 -1.66
N ILE A 16 -9.47 -8.69 -0.73
CA ILE A 16 -9.18 -8.76 0.70
C ILE A 16 -8.30 -9.98 1.00
N ASP A 17 -8.61 -11.13 0.41
CA ASP A 17 -7.85 -12.36 0.59
C ASP A 17 -6.44 -12.25 0.00
N MET A 18 -6.27 -11.58 -1.15
CA MET A 18 -4.94 -11.25 -1.68
C MET A 18 -4.11 -10.43 -0.68
N ILE A 19 -4.68 -9.35 -0.11
CA ILE A 19 -3.97 -8.53 0.88
C ILE A 19 -3.61 -9.37 2.12
N ARG A 20 -4.54 -10.22 2.60
CA ARG A 20 -4.29 -11.11 3.74
C ARG A 20 -3.18 -12.11 3.46
N GLN A 21 -3.19 -12.75 2.29
CA GLN A 21 -2.15 -13.69 1.89
C GLN A 21 -0.79 -13.00 1.78
N THR A 22 -0.71 -11.82 1.16
CA THR A 22 0.53 -11.05 1.12
C THR A 22 1.06 -10.73 2.52
N LYS A 23 0.18 -10.33 3.45
CA LYS A 23 0.58 -10.11 4.86
C LYS A 23 1.09 -11.39 5.52
N ALA A 24 0.43 -12.51 5.29
CA ALA A 24 0.82 -13.81 5.85
C ALA A 24 2.19 -14.26 5.30
N THR A 25 2.39 -14.21 3.98
CA THR A 25 3.66 -14.56 3.32
C THR A 25 4.81 -13.72 3.84
N LEU A 26 4.65 -12.40 3.93
CA LEU A 26 5.69 -11.53 4.49
C LEU A 26 6.00 -11.90 5.94
N SER A 27 4.98 -12.21 6.74
CA SER A 27 5.16 -12.57 8.15
C SER A 27 5.93 -13.87 8.33
N ILE A 28 5.74 -14.86 7.44
CA ILE A 28 6.52 -16.12 7.42
C ILE A 28 8.01 -15.82 7.22
N GLU A 29 8.34 -14.82 6.42
CA GLU A 29 9.72 -14.39 6.16
C GLU A 29 10.26 -13.39 7.19
N ASN A 30 9.54 -13.16 8.31
CA ASN A 30 9.83 -12.10 9.28
C ASN A 30 9.86 -10.68 8.68
N LEU A 31 9.22 -10.49 7.53
CA LEU A 31 9.03 -9.20 6.87
C LEU A 31 7.69 -8.59 7.25
N LYS A 32 7.60 -7.26 7.18
CA LYS A 32 6.35 -6.52 7.43
C LYS A 32 6.16 -5.46 6.37
N ILE A 33 4.94 -5.35 5.87
CA ILE A 33 4.51 -4.21 5.08
C ILE A 33 3.84 -3.19 6.00
N GLY A 34 4.26 -1.93 5.90
CA GLY A 34 3.71 -0.84 6.71
C GLY A 34 2.27 -0.51 6.31
N LYS A 35 1.57 0.25 7.18
CA LYS A 35 0.19 0.70 6.94
C LYS A 35 0.02 1.39 5.57
N VAL A 36 0.93 2.31 5.24
CA VAL A 36 0.97 2.99 3.94
C VAL A 36 1.01 2.01 2.77
N GLY A 37 1.77 0.91 2.91
CA GLY A 37 1.87 -0.09 1.86
C GLY A 37 0.61 -0.92 1.69
N ILE A 38 -0.09 -1.24 2.79
CA ILE A 38 -1.38 -1.92 2.75
C ILE A 38 -2.46 -1.03 2.12
N GLU A 39 -2.50 0.24 2.49
CA GLU A 39 -3.45 1.22 1.93
C GLU A 39 -3.22 1.41 0.43
N ALA A 40 -1.97 1.61 0.02
CA ALA A 40 -1.61 1.75 -1.39
C ALA A 40 -1.93 0.47 -2.19
N MET A 41 -1.72 -0.72 -1.61
CA MET A 41 -2.12 -1.98 -2.24
C MET A 41 -3.64 -2.07 -2.42
N GLY A 42 -4.41 -1.61 -1.43
CA GLY A 42 -5.87 -1.51 -1.52
C GLY A 42 -6.32 -0.61 -2.65
N SER A 43 -5.77 0.61 -2.74
CA SER A 43 -6.07 1.56 -3.82
C SER A 43 -5.68 1.01 -5.19
N MET A 44 -4.55 0.30 -5.29
CA MET A 44 -4.11 -0.34 -6.53
C MET A 44 -5.09 -1.43 -6.97
N LEU A 45 -5.52 -2.30 -6.05
CA LEU A 45 -6.46 -3.38 -6.37
C LEU A 45 -7.84 -2.85 -6.78
N LYS A 46 -8.29 -1.74 -6.20
CA LYS A 46 -9.53 -1.04 -6.61
C LYS A 46 -9.43 -0.41 -8.01
N GLY A 47 -8.20 -0.16 -8.46
CA GLY A 47 -7.91 0.58 -9.70
C GLY A 47 -7.88 2.10 -9.50
N ASP A 48 -7.80 2.58 -8.27
CA ASP A 48 -7.73 4.02 -7.94
C ASP A 48 -6.34 4.59 -8.27
N ILE A 49 -5.30 3.75 -8.20
CA ILE A 49 -3.93 4.08 -8.59
C ILE A 49 -3.35 3.01 -9.51
N SER A 50 -2.37 3.39 -10.34
CA SER A 50 -1.65 2.43 -11.17
C SER A 50 -0.68 1.58 -10.34
N ILE A 51 -0.24 0.45 -10.91
CA ILE A 51 0.82 -0.35 -10.29
C ILE A 51 2.14 0.43 -10.19
N GLN A 52 2.42 1.32 -11.14
CA GLN A 52 3.59 2.19 -11.11
C GLN A 52 3.54 3.17 -9.94
N ASP A 53 2.38 3.76 -9.69
CA ASP A 53 2.16 4.67 -8.56
C ASP A 53 2.29 3.93 -7.22
N TYR A 54 1.71 2.73 -7.13
CA TYR A 54 1.90 1.86 -5.96
C TYR A 54 3.39 1.60 -5.70
N GLN A 55 4.15 1.18 -6.71
CA GLN A 55 5.59 0.93 -6.57
C GLN A 55 6.38 2.17 -6.15
N LYS A 56 6.01 3.34 -6.69
CA LYS A 56 6.61 4.62 -6.32
C LYS A 56 6.34 4.94 -4.85
N MET A 57 5.09 4.83 -4.39
CA MET A 57 4.69 5.07 -3.00
C MET A 57 5.44 4.16 -2.01
N ILE A 58 5.57 2.86 -2.33
CA ILE A 58 6.33 1.92 -1.50
C ILE A 58 7.81 2.32 -1.40
N LYS A 59 8.45 2.68 -2.53
CA LYS A 59 9.86 3.10 -2.56
C LYS A 59 10.09 4.39 -1.78
N GLU A 60 9.21 5.37 -1.93
CA GLU A 60 9.31 6.66 -1.23
C GLU A 60 9.09 6.50 0.27
N ASN A 61 8.11 5.70 0.69
CA ASN A 61 7.87 5.40 2.09
C ASN A 61 9.06 4.67 2.74
N TYR A 62 9.69 3.74 2.01
CA TYR A 62 10.90 3.07 2.48
C TYR A 62 12.07 4.05 2.66
N LYS A 63 12.32 4.92 1.67
CA LYS A 63 13.34 5.97 1.76
C LYS A 63 13.08 6.92 2.93
N ALA A 64 11.85 7.35 3.13
CA ALA A 64 11.47 8.20 4.25
C ALA A 64 11.71 7.52 5.60
N THR A 65 11.39 6.22 5.71
CA THR A 65 11.63 5.43 6.93
C THR A 65 13.12 5.31 7.23
N ILE A 66 13.94 5.00 6.23
CA ILE A 66 15.41 4.98 6.36
C ILE A 66 15.90 6.35 6.84
N LEU A 67 15.45 7.43 6.19
CA LEU A 67 15.87 8.78 6.54
C LEU A 67 15.49 9.14 7.99
N LYS A 68 14.30 8.74 8.46
CA LYS A 68 13.88 8.90 9.87
C LYS A 68 14.82 8.16 10.83
N ILE A 69 15.18 6.91 10.52
CA ILE A 69 16.10 6.12 11.34
C ILE A 69 17.48 6.78 11.43
N TYR A 70 18.03 7.20 10.29
CA TYR A 70 19.37 7.79 10.23
C TYR A 70 19.43 9.17 10.88
N LEU A 71 18.40 9.99 10.72
CA LEU A 71 18.40 11.36 11.23
C LEU A 71 17.79 11.51 12.64
N LYS A 72 17.18 10.46 13.20
CA LYS A 72 16.43 10.51 14.48
C LYS A 72 15.37 11.63 14.52
N ILE A 73 14.79 11.97 13.37
CA ILE A 73 13.80 13.05 13.28
C ILE A 73 12.40 12.43 13.38
N ASP A 74 11.73 12.68 14.50
CA ASP A 74 10.28 12.52 14.63
C ASP A 74 9.60 13.74 13.98
N LEU A 75 9.15 13.58 12.73
CA LEU A 75 8.20 14.51 12.12
C LEU A 75 6.80 14.06 12.54
N ASN A 76 6.33 14.67 13.64
CA ASN A 76 4.93 14.67 14.06
C ASN A 76 4.02 15.26 12.97
#